data_AF-A0A6A8DD85-F1
#
_entry.id   AF-A0A6A8DD85-F1
#
_cell.length_a   1.000
_cell.length_b   1.000
_cell.length_c   1.000
_cell.angle_alpha   90.00
_cell.angle_beta   90.00
_cell.angle_gamma   90.00
#
_symmetry.space_group_name_H-M   'P 1'
#
loop_
_entity.id
_entity.type
_entity.pdbx_description
1 polymer ?
#
loop_
_entity_poly.entity_id
_entity_poly.type
_entity_poly.pdbx_seq_one_letter_code
_entity_poly.pdbx_strand_id
1 'polypeptide(L)'
;MRKIIQVSLTIVVFNYVLLTVLSFVFTSNFELDFIGKWGLLSGFLLLIGALPFFKVAYFGGRGIMGVQTPEIPPDEHLHHKVHSQHEKENEKEIEKNRKYQDMLTIAGITIIVLSILMV
;
A
#
# COMPACT_ATOMS: atom_id res chain seq x y z
N MET A 1 -8.39 13.68 1.56
CA MET A 1 -9.39 12.69 2.01
C MET A 1 -10.39 12.29 0.93
N ARG A 2 -11.23 13.19 0.37
CA ARG A 2 -12.26 12.78 -0.63
C ARG A 2 -11.73 11.94 -1.81
N LYS A 3 -10.62 12.36 -2.42
CA LYS A 3 -9.98 11.59 -3.52
C LYS A 3 -9.45 10.22 -3.09
N ILE A 4 -8.94 10.09 -1.86
CA ILE A 4 -8.44 8.83 -1.30
C ILE A 4 -9.59 7.84 -1.18
N ILE A 5 -10.70 8.28 -0.56
CA ILE A 5 -11.91 7.46 -0.38
C ILE A 5 -12.50 7.05 -1.72
N GLN A 6 -12.59 7.98 -2.69
CA GLN A 6 -13.09 7.67 -4.04
C GLN A 6 -12.26 6.57 -4.72
N VAL A 7 -10.92 6.71 -4.71
CA VAL A 7 -10.03 5.71 -5.32
C VAL A 7 -10.11 4.37 -4.58
N SER A 8 -10.13 4.36 -3.25
CA SER A 8 -10.32 3.14 -2.47
C SER A 8 -11.63 2.45 -2.82
N LEU A 9 -12.73 3.19 -2.95
CA LEU A 9 -14.04 2.63 -3.29
C LEU A 9 -14.05 2.09 -4.73
N THR A 10 -13.40 2.77 -5.68
CA THR A 10 -13.19 2.25 -7.03
C THR A 10 -12.42 0.92 -7.02
N ILE A 11 -11.36 0.80 -6.21
CA ILE A 11 -10.60 -0.45 -6.06
C ILE A 11 -11.50 -1.57 -5.54
N VAL A 12 -12.31 -1.30 -4.51
CA VAL A 12 -13.25 -2.28 -3.92
C VAL A 12 -14.25 -2.76 -4.96
N VAL A 13 -14.92 -1.84 -5.66
CA VAL A 13 -15.91 -2.19 -6.69
C VAL A 13 -15.27 -2.99 -7.82
N PHE A 14 -14.10 -2.56 -8.31
CA PHE A 14 -13.38 -3.25 -9.36
C PHE A 14 -12.99 -4.68 -8.94
N ASN A 15 -12.55 -4.86 -7.69
CA ASN A 15 -12.18 -6.17 -7.15
C ASN A 15 -13.39 -7.13 -7.15
N TYR A 16 -14.55 -6.69 -6.65
CA TYR A 16 -15.75 -7.54 -6.64
C TYR A 16 -16.30 -7.83 -8.03
N VAL A 17 -16.24 -6.88 -8.96
CA VAL A 17 -16.60 -7.15 -10.37
C VAL A 17 -15.69 -8.23 -10.93
N LEU A 18 -14.39 -8.14 -10.71
CA LEU A 18 -13.41 -9.11 -11.20
C LEU A 18 -13.61 -10.49 -10.57
N LEU A 19 -13.86 -10.56 -9.26
CA LEU A 19 -14.16 -11.81 -8.56
C LEU A 19 -15.48 -12.44 -9.03
N THR A 20 -16.49 -11.63 -9.33
CA THR A 20 -17.76 -12.10 -9.87
C THR A 20 -17.57 -12.72 -11.25
N VAL A 21 -16.81 -12.07 -12.12
CA VAL A 21 -16.45 -12.61 -13.44
C VAL A 21 -15.66 -13.91 -13.30
N LEU A 22 -14.67 -13.96 -12.40
CA LEU A 22 -13.90 -15.18 -12.13
C LEU A 22 -14.80 -16.32 -11.63
N SER A 23 -15.69 -16.05 -10.66
CA SER A 23 -16.65 -17.05 -10.19
C SER A 23 -17.47 -17.61 -11.35
N PHE A 24 -18.02 -16.74 -12.20
CA PHE A 24 -18.82 -17.17 -13.33
C PHE A 24 -18.02 -18.05 -14.31
N VAL A 25 -16.74 -17.73 -14.55
CA VAL A 25 -15.87 -18.53 -15.44
C VAL A 25 -15.52 -19.90 -14.84
N PHE A 26 -15.28 -19.98 -13.53
CA PHE A 26 -14.83 -21.22 -12.88
C PHE A 26 -15.96 -22.17 -12.49
N THR A 27 -17.05 -21.65 -11.90
CA THR A 27 -18.12 -22.47 -11.35
C THR A 27 -19.39 -22.47 -12.23
N SER A 28 -19.40 -21.69 -13.32
CA SER A 28 -20.57 -21.46 -14.19
C SER A 28 -21.81 -20.94 -13.46
N ASN A 29 -21.65 -20.54 -12.20
CA ASN A 29 -22.70 -20.11 -11.28
C ASN A 29 -22.22 -18.93 -10.43
N PHE A 30 -23.18 -18.21 -9.84
CA PHE A 30 -22.89 -17.16 -8.86
C PHE A 30 -22.77 -17.77 -7.47
N GLU A 31 -21.59 -18.30 -7.16
CA GLU A 31 -21.31 -18.91 -5.86
C GLU A 31 -20.74 -17.85 -4.90
N LEU A 32 -21.56 -17.42 -3.95
CA LEU A 32 -21.18 -16.37 -2.99
C LEU A 32 -20.00 -16.78 -2.10
N ASP A 33 -19.94 -18.06 -1.70
CA ASP A 33 -18.84 -18.60 -0.89
C ASP A 33 -17.48 -18.51 -1.61
N PHE A 34 -17.47 -18.75 -2.94
CA PHE A 34 -16.27 -18.55 -3.76
C PHE A 34 -15.82 -17.09 -3.73
N ILE A 35 -16.75 -16.16 -3.96
CA ILE A 35 -16.47 -14.70 -3.94
C ILE A 35 -15.98 -14.27 -2.55
N GLY A 36 -16.58 -14.78 -1.48
CA GLY A 36 -16.18 -14.53 -0.10
C GLY A 36 -14.75 -14.97 0.19
N LYS A 37 -14.41 -16.23 -0.10
CA LYS A 37 -13.07 -16.80 0.14
C LYS A 37 -11.98 -16.10 -0.67
N TRP A 38 -12.22 -15.86 -1.96
CA TRP A 38 -11.25 -15.18 -2.81
C TRP A 38 -11.16 -13.68 -2.54
N GLY A 39 -12.25 -13.06 -2.08
CA GLY A 39 -12.24 -11.68 -1.59
C GLY A 39 -11.45 -11.54 -0.28
N LEU A 40 -11.54 -12.49 0.64
CA LEU A 40 -10.66 -12.53 1.82
C LEU A 40 -9.18 -12.54 1.41
N LEU A 41 -8.80 -13.42 0.47
CA LEU A 41 -7.44 -13.49 -0.04
C LEU A 41 -6.99 -12.19 -0.72
N SER A 42 -7.84 -11.60 -1.55
CA SER A 42 -7.53 -10.34 -2.25
C SER A 42 -7.37 -9.16 -1.28
N GLY A 43 -8.21 -9.10 -0.24
CA GLY A 43 -8.12 -8.11 0.82
C GLY A 43 -6.81 -8.20 1.61
N PHE A 44 -6.36 -9.42 1.95
CA PHE A 44 -5.04 -9.61 2.56
C PHE A 44 -3.89 -9.21 1.64
N LEU A 45 -3.96 -9.54 0.34
CA LEU A 45 -2.95 -9.12 -0.63
C LEU A 45 -2.85 -7.60 -0.76
N LEU A 46 -3.97 -6.88 -0.68
CA LEU A 46 -3.98 -5.42 -0.66
C LEU A 46 -3.34 -4.85 0.60
N LEU A 47 -3.56 -5.46 1.77
CA LEU A 47 -2.91 -5.05 3.02
C LEU A 47 -1.40 -5.31 2.99
N ILE A 48 -0.99 -6.45 2.44
CA ILE A 48 0.42 -6.76 2.18
C ILE A 48 1.02 -5.66 1.31
N GLY A 49 0.39 -5.32 0.18
CA GLY A 49 0.84 -4.24 -0.70
C GLY A 49 0.87 -2.84 -0.05
N ALA A 50 0.07 -2.61 1.00
CA ALA A 50 0.09 -1.37 1.77
C ALA A 50 1.27 -1.29 2.75
N LEU A 51 1.93 -2.41 3.08
CA LEU A 51 3.08 -2.38 3.98
C LEU A 51 4.28 -1.71 3.30
N PRO A 52 5.03 -0.84 4.00
CA PRO A 52 6.25 -0.24 3.48
C PRO A 52 7.39 -1.26 3.50
N PHE A 53 7.34 -2.28 2.64
CA PHE A 53 8.35 -3.35 2.57
C PHE A 53 9.77 -2.80 2.41
N PHE A 54 9.94 -1.74 1.61
CA PHE A 54 11.23 -1.06 1.48
C PHE A 54 11.75 -0.53 2.82
N LYS A 55 10.88 0.07 3.65
CA LYS A 55 11.26 0.59 4.96
C LYS A 55 11.60 -0.56 5.91
N VAL A 56 10.82 -1.64 5.91
CA VAL A 56 11.10 -2.81 6.74
C VAL A 56 12.40 -3.50 6.33
N ALA A 57 12.68 -3.66 5.04
CA ALA A 57 13.91 -4.27 4.54
C ALA A 57 15.14 -3.37 4.78
N TYR A 58 15.03 -2.08 4.47
CA TYR A 58 16.13 -1.13 4.56
C TYR A 58 16.49 -0.79 6.01
N PHE A 59 15.50 -0.51 6.87
CA PHE A 59 15.77 -0.24 8.29
C PHE A 59 15.93 -1.52 9.12
N GLY A 60 15.30 -2.62 8.73
CA GLY A 60 15.55 -3.93 9.35
C GLY A 60 16.98 -4.43 9.11
N GLY A 61 17.56 -4.14 7.94
CA GLY A 61 18.97 -4.41 7.65
C GLY A 61 19.94 -3.40 8.29
N ARG A 62 19.57 -2.11 8.35
CA ARG A 62 20.41 -1.05 8.94
C ARG A 62 20.34 -0.95 10.46
N GLY A 63 19.31 -1.45 11.12
CA GLY A 63 19.28 -1.57 12.60
C GLY A 63 20.39 -2.48 13.14
N ILE A 64 20.95 -3.34 12.28
CA ILE A 64 22.05 -4.25 12.59
C ILE A 64 23.41 -3.62 12.25
N MET A 65 23.44 -2.63 11.36
CA MET A 65 24.64 -1.92 10.94
C MET A 65 24.53 -0.46 11.35
N GLY A 66 25.09 -0.12 12.52
CA GLY A 66 25.31 1.26 12.91
C GLY A 66 26.19 1.96 11.88
N VAL A 67 25.58 2.66 10.93
CA VAL A 67 26.33 3.36 9.89
C VAL A 67 26.74 4.71 10.45
N GLN A 68 27.96 4.74 11.00
CA GLN A 68 28.72 5.96 11.20
C GLN A 68 28.99 6.58 9.83
N THR A 69 28.39 7.74 9.53
CA THR A 69 28.81 8.56 8.40
C THR A 69 30.12 9.27 8.76
N PRO A 70 31.17 9.21 7.92
CA PRO A 70 32.28 10.14 8.03
C PRO A 70 31.78 11.51 7.52
N GLU A 71 31.62 12.44 8.44
CA GLU A 71 31.61 13.89 8.16
C GLU A 71 32.88 14.18 7.32
N ILE A 72 32.83 14.85 6.17
CA ILE A 72 32.73 16.30 5.99
C ILE A 72 32.68 16.59 4.47
N PRO A 73 31.84 17.53 3.98
CA PRO A 73 32.20 18.36 2.84
C PRO A 73 32.33 19.85 3.25
N PRO A 74 33.36 20.57 2.77
CA PRO A 74 33.70 21.92 3.23
C PRO A 74 32.89 22.99 2.48
N ASP A 75 31.59 23.09 2.73
CA ASP A 75 30.79 24.32 2.49
C ASP A 75 29.39 24.17 3.11
N GLU A 76 29.19 24.73 4.30
CA GLU A 76 27.96 24.62 5.09
C GLU A 76 26.72 25.13 4.34
N HIS A 77 26.90 26.14 3.48
CA HIS A 77 25.80 26.78 2.76
C HIS A 77 25.30 25.92 1.58
N LEU A 78 26.23 25.28 0.85
CA LEU A 78 25.88 24.32 -0.19
C LEU A 78 25.27 23.05 0.42
N HIS A 79 25.79 22.59 1.57
CA HIS A 79 25.23 21.44 2.27
C HIS A 79 23.78 21.67 2.70
N HIS A 80 23.46 22.83 3.29
CA HIS A 80 22.09 23.13 3.69
C HIS A 80 21.12 23.20 2.50
N LYS A 81 21.58 23.71 1.34
CA LYS A 81 20.76 23.79 0.13
C LYS A 81 20.52 22.41 -0.49
N VAL A 82 21.57 21.58 -0.61
CA VAL A 82 21.47 20.21 -1.13
C VAL A 82 20.65 19.33 -0.18
N HIS A 83 20.86 19.45 1.13
CA HIS A 83 20.11 18.72 2.14
C HIS A 83 18.62 19.10 2.11
N SER A 84 18.29 20.40 2.09
CA SER A 84 16.89 20.84 2.05
C SER A 84 16.19 20.49 0.73
N GLN A 85 16.90 20.41 -0.40
CA GLN A 85 16.34 19.92 -1.65
C GLN A 85 16.08 18.41 -1.60
N HIS A 86 17.02 17.62 -1.10
CA HIS A 86 16.84 16.19 -0.91
C HIS A 86 15.74 15.87 0.11
N GLU A 87 15.63 16.62 1.20
CA GLU A 87 14.52 16.48 2.15
C GLU A 87 13.19 16.76 1.47
N LYS A 88 13.06 17.85 0.71
CA LYS A 88 11.80 18.20 0.02
C LYS A 88 11.40 17.22 -1.07
N GLU A 89 12.37 16.64 -1.78
CA GLU A 89 12.09 15.60 -2.80
C GLU A 89 11.67 14.28 -2.15
N ASN A 90 12.40 13.84 -1.12
CA ASN A 90 12.05 12.65 -0.35
C ASN A 90 10.70 12.83 0.36
N GLU A 91 10.43 13.99 0.93
CA GLU A 91 9.17 14.26 1.64
C GLU A 91 7.96 14.19 0.72
N LYS A 92 8.07 14.71 -0.52
CA LYS A 92 7.01 14.58 -1.54
C LYS A 92 6.78 13.14 -1.96
N GLU A 93 7.84 12.37 -2.12
CA GLU A 93 7.74 10.95 -2.50
C GLU A 93 7.16 10.10 -1.36
N ILE A 94 7.58 10.37 -0.12
CA ILE A 94 7.03 9.76 1.10
C ILE A 94 5.55 10.11 1.25
N GLU A 95 5.15 11.37 1.05
CA GLU A 95 3.76 11.80 1.14
C GLU A 95 2.89 11.12 0.08
N LYS A 96 3.40 10.99 -1.16
CA LYS A 96 2.71 10.29 -2.25
C LYS A 96 2.57 8.79 -1.94
N ASN A 97 3.63 8.14 -1.46
CA ASN A 97 3.59 6.72 -1.08
C ASN A 97 2.63 6.47 0.09
N ARG A 98 2.63 7.34 1.10
CA ARG A 98 1.69 7.27 2.22
C ARG A 98 0.24 7.35 1.74
N LYS A 99 -0.07 8.22 0.77
CA LYS A 99 -1.42 8.30 0.18
C LYS A 99 -1.85 6.98 -0.47
N TYR A 100 -0.97 6.30 -1.22
CA TYR A 100 -1.30 5.00 -1.81
C TYR A 100 -1.45 3.90 -0.75
N GLN A 101 -0.62 3.91 0.30
CA GLN A 101 -0.73 2.97 1.42
C GLN A 101 -2.07 3.12 2.15
N ASP A 102 -2.48 4.35 2.44
CA ASP A 102 -3.77 4.64 3.05
C ASP A 102 -4.92 4.16 2.13
N MET A 103 -4.82 4.40 0.82
CA MET A 103 -5.81 3.94 -0.16
C MET A 103 -5.97 2.42 -0.16
N LEU A 104 -4.85 1.69 -0.23
CA LEU A 104 -4.81 0.22 -0.25
C LEU A 104 -5.28 -0.37 1.07
N THR A 105 -4.93 0.25 2.19
CA THR A 105 -5.34 -0.20 3.54
C THR A 105 -6.85 -0.10 3.70
N ILE A 106 -7.44 1.05 3.35
CA ILE A 106 -8.89 1.26 3.42
C ILE A 106 -9.61 0.25 2.50
N ALA A 107 -9.13 0.07 1.27
CA ALA A 107 -9.72 -0.88 0.33
C ALA A 107 -9.62 -2.33 0.84
N GLY A 108 -8.44 -2.73 1.32
CA GLY A 108 -8.19 -4.07 1.84
C GLY A 108 -9.05 -4.42 3.05
N ILE A 109 -9.13 -3.52 4.05
CA ILE A 109 -10.00 -3.72 5.23
C ILE A 109 -11.47 -3.82 4.79
N THR A 110 -11.92 -2.95 3.89
CA THR A 110 -13.32 -2.96 3.42
C THR A 110 -13.66 -4.28 2.72
N ILE A 111 -12.78 -4.77 1.85
CA ILE A 111 -12.94 -6.06 1.18
C ILE A 111 -12.98 -7.20 2.21
N ILE A 112 -12.08 -7.22 3.19
CA ILE A 112 -12.08 -8.26 4.23
C ILE A 112 -13.41 -8.28 4.99
N VAL A 113 -13.90 -7.12 5.44
CA VAL A 113 -15.16 -7.02 6.18
C VAL A 113 -16.33 -7.51 5.34
N LEU A 114 -16.43 -7.07 4.09
CA LEU A 114 -17.49 -7.51 3.18
C LEU A 114 -17.40 -9.00 2.85
N SER A 115 -16.20 -9.52 2.66
CA SER A 115 -15.97 -10.93 2.36
C SER A 115 -16.28 -11.84 3.55
N ILE A 116 -16.01 -11.42 4.79
CA ILE A 116 -16.42 -12.17 6.00
C ILE A 116 -17.95 -12.29 6.09
N LEU A 117 -18.70 -11.31 5.61
CA LEU A 117 -20.16 -11.36 5.59
C LEU A 117 -20.73 -12.26 4.48
N MET A 118 -19.91 -12.63 3.48
CA MET A 118 -20.32 -13.45 2.33
C MET A 118 -19.94 -14.93 2.46
N VAL A 119 -19.02 -15.27 3.37
CA VAL A 119 -18.61 -16.64 3.73
C VAL A 119 -19.54 -17.17 4.82
#